data_AF-A0A7W0XAD2-F1
#
_entry.id   AF-A0A7W0XAD2-F1
#
_cell.length_a   1.000
_cell.length_b   1.000
_cell.length_c   1.000
_cell.angle_alpha   90.00
_cell.angle_beta   90.00
_cell.angle_gamma   90.00
#
_symmetry.space_group_name_H-M   'P 1'
#
loop_
_entity.id
_entity.type
_entity.pdbx_description
1 polymer ?
#
loop_
_entity_poly.entity_id
_entity_poly.type
_entity_poly.pdbx_seq_one_letter_code
_entity_poly.pdbx_strand_id
1 'polypeptide(L)'
;GLGAEDVDASGEAYEYLKTPDAALGLASQAVTLVLAGMGSRHRASERPWVPLAMAAKVVLDAAGGAYLTLEQATKHKRFCSWCLAAAVANIAAVPMVLPEARVAWRALLGRGG
;
A
#
# COMPACT_ATOMS: atom_id res chain seq x y z
N GLY A 1 12.19 1.34 22.70
CA GLY A 1 11.45 0.11 23.00
C GLY A 1 10.68 -0.31 21.77
N LEU A 2 10.71 -1.59 21.43
CA LEU A 2 9.89 -2.19 20.38
C LEU A 2 8.69 -2.83 21.08
N GLY A 3 7.56 -2.14 21.13
CA GLY A 3 6.33 -2.63 21.77
C GLY A 3 5.14 -2.17 20.94
N ALA A 4 4.35 -3.11 20.43
CA ALA A 4 3.15 -2.81 19.65
C ALA A 4 2.04 -2.26 20.57
N GLU A 5 1.99 -2.76 21.80
CA GLU A 5 1.06 -2.41 22.86
C GLU A 5 1.05 -0.91 23.22
N ASP A 6 2.19 -0.22 23.15
CA ASP A 6 2.26 1.22 23.44
C ASP A 6 1.80 2.10 22.27
N VAL A 7 1.81 1.56 21.05
CA VAL A 7 1.40 2.27 19.82
C VAL A 7 -0.08 2.01 19.54
N ASP A 8 -0.53 0.76 19.69
CA ASP A 8 -1.93 0.33 19.52
C ASP A 8 -2.87 0.85 20.65
N ALA A 9 -2.32 1.20 21.83
CA ALA A 9 -3.08 1.79 22.94
C ALA A 9 -3.04 3.34 22.97
N SER A 10 -2.29 3.98 22.05
CA SER A 10 -2.33 5.44 21.91
C SER A 10 -3.63 5.85 21.21
N GLY A 11 -4.16 7.04 21.53
CA GLY A 11 -5.41 7.54 20.92
C GLY A 11 -5.37 7.67 19.39
N GLU A 12 -4.18 7.56 18.79
CA GLU A 12 -3.91 7.63 17.36
C GLU A 12 -4.31 6.34 16.61
N ALA A 13 -4.32 5.18 17.29
CA ALA A 13 -4.82 3.92 16.70
C ALA A 13 -6.34 3.92 16.40
N TYR A 14 -7.03 4.99 16.80
CA TYR A 14 -8.46 5.26 16.54
C TYR A 14 -8.68 6.56 15.73
N GLU A 15 -7.62 7.21 15.25
CA GLU A 15 -7.74 8.55 14.64
C GLU A 15 -8.54 8.52 13.33
N TYR A 16 -8.41 7.45 12.54
CA TYR A 16 -9.22 7.25 11.34
C TYR A 16 -10.49 6.43 11.62
N LEU A 17 -11.64 7.11 11.54
CA LEU A 17 -12.99 6.53 11.68
C LEU A 17 -13.24 5.78 13.00
N LYS A 18 -12.41 5.94 14.04
CA LYS A 18 -12.44 5.13 15.27
C LYS A 18 -12.27 3.63 15.01
N THR A 19 -11.56 3.29 13.94
CA THR A 19 -11.25 1.91 13.56
C THR A 19 -9.80 1.62 13.90
N PRO A 20 -9.48 0.44 14.46
CA PRO A 20 -8.09 0.04 14.69
C PRO A 20 -7.30 0.10 13.37
N ASP A 21 -6.10 0.68 13.40
CA ASP A 21 -5.19 0.74 12.24
C ASP A 21 -4.94 -0.64 11.61
N ALA A 22 -4.93 -1.69 12.44
CA ALA A 22 -4.83 -3.08 11.98
C ALA A 22 -6.02 -3.50 11.10
N ALA A 23 -7.24 -3.07 11.42
CA ALA A 23 -8.43 -3.37 10.61
C ALA A 23 -8.40 -2.63 9.27
N LEU A 24 -7.97 -1.36 9.26
CA LEU A 24 -7.75 -0.59 8.04
C LEU A 24 -6.64 -1.20 7.18
N GLY A 25 -5.56 -1.64 7.81
CA GLY A 25 -4.48 -2.37 7.14
C GLY A 25 -4.95 -3.68 6.50
N LEU A 26 -5.77 -4.46 7.19
CA LEU A 26 -6.35 -5.69 6.64
C LEU A 26 -7.26 -5.41 5.43
N ALA A 27 -8.14 -4.41 5.53
CA ALA A 27 -8.99 -4.01 4.41
C ALA A 27 -8.15 -3.54 3.21
N SER A 28 -7.10 -2.76 3.48
CA SER A 28 -6.15 -2.28 2.48
C SER A 28 -5.46 -3.44 1.74
N GLN A 29 -5.03 -4.48 2.48
CA GLN A 29 -4.41 -5.67 1.90
C GLN A 29 -5.40 -6.55 1.15
N ALA A 30 -6.67 -6.61 1.58
CA ALA A 30 -7.73 -7.31 0.85
C ALA A 30 -7.95 -6.68 -0.53
N VAL A 31 -7.95 -5.34 -0.62
CA VAL A 31 -8.00 -4.63 -1.92
C VAL A 31 -6.79 -4.98 -2.78
N THR A 32 -5.59 -4.99 -2.20
CA THR A 32 -4.35 -5.39 -2.90
C THR A 32 -4.45 -6.83 -3.44
N LEU A 33 -4.98 -7.77 -2.66
CA LEU A 33 -5.19 -9.16 -3.10
C LEU A 33 -6.18 -9.26 -4.26
N VAL A 34 -7.30 -8.54 -4.18
CA VAL A 34 -8.30 -8.51 -5.25
C VAL A 34 -7.69 -7.94 -6.54
N LEU A 35 -7.01 -6.80 -6.47
CA LEU A 35 -6.35 -6.20 -7.63
C LEU A 35 -5.26 -7.10 -8.22
N ALA A 36 -4.47 -7.76 -7.36
CA ALA A 36 -3.45 -8.70 -7.79
C ALA A 36 -4.04 -9.93 -8.49
N GLY A 37 -5.20 -10.42 -8.04
CA GLY A 37 -5.91 -11.56 -8.64
C GLY A 37 -6.78 -11.23 -9.85
N MET A 38 -7.03 -9.94 -10.12
CA MET A 38 -7.88 -9.51 -11.24
C MET A 38 -7.13 -9.54 -12.58
N GLY A 39 -7.82 -10.06 -13.60
CA GLY A 39 -7.40 -10.00 -15.00
C GLY A 39 -6.71 -11.27 -15.54
N SER A 40 -6.60 -11.34 -16.86
CA SER A 40 -5.90 -12.41 -17.58
C SER A 40 -4.38 -12.16 -17.60
N ARG A 41 -3.60 -13.10 -18.14
CA ARG A 41 -2.15 -12.91 -18.38
C ARG A 41 -1.82 -11.67 -19.22
N HIS A 42 -2.79 -11.18 -20.02
CA HIS A 42 -2.67 -9.98 -20.85
C HIS A 42 -3.49 -8.80 -20.30
N ARG A 43 -3.78 -8.77 -19.00
CA ARG A 43 -4.58 -7.70 -18.38
C ARG A 43 -4.03 -6.29 -18.62
N ALA A 44 -2.72 -6.14 -18.82
CA ALA A 44 -2.12 -4.85 -19.17
C ALA A 44 -2.60 -4.27 -20.51
N SER A 45 -2.98 -5.10 -21.48
CA SER A 45 -3.54 -4.65 -22.77
C SER A 45 -5.07 -4.71 -22.80
N GLU A 46 -5.68 -5.71 -22.17
CA GLU A 46 -7.14 -5.89 -22.17
C GLU A 46 -7.87 -4.96 -21.19
N ARG A 47 -7.27 -4.72 -20.02
CA ARG A 47 -7.86 -3.94 -18.92
C ARG A 47 -6.78 -3.09 -18.23
N PRO A 48 -6.17 -2.12 -18.95
CA PRO A 48 -5.02 -1.35 -18.45
C PRO A 48 -5.29 -0.59 -17.14
N TRP A 49 -6.56 -0.30 -16.83
CA TRP A 49 -6.93 0.34 -15.56
C TRP A 49 -6.60 -0.53 -14.33
N VAL A 50 -6.61 -1.87 -14.44
CA VAL A 50 -6.33 -2.79 -13.33
C VAL A 50 -4.89 -2.69 -12.84
N PRO A 51 -3.84 -2.88 -13.68
CA PRO A 51 -2.46 -2.72 -13.24
C PRO A 51 -2.10 -1.28 -12.89
N LEU A 52 -2.80 -0.27 -13.44
CA LEU A 52 -2.62 1.12 -13.00
C LEU A 52 -3.20 1.36 -11.61
N ALA A 53 -4.39 0.82 -11.32
CA ALA A 53 -4.98 0.88 -9.99
C ALA A 53 -4.11 0.14 -8.96
N MET A 54 -3.58 -1.02 -9.32
CA MET A 54 -2.63 -1.77 -8.48
C MET A 54 -1.35 -0.96 -8.21
N ALA A 55 -0.77 -0.34 -9.25
CA ALA A 55 0.42 0.49 -9.09
C ALA A 55 0.16 1.71 -8.22
N ALA A 56 -0.96 2.41 -8.43
CA ALA A 56 -1.36 3.53 -7.60
C ALA A 56 -1.55 3.11 -6.14
N LYS A 57 -2.23 1.98 -5.90
CA LYS A 57 -2.48 1.44 -4.56
C LYS A 57 -1.17 1.13 -3.82
N VAL A 58 -0.26 0.40 -4.46
CA VAL A 58 1.03 0.02 -3.86
C VAL A 58 1.89 1.26 -3.56
N VAL A 59 1.88 2.27 -4.42
CA VAL A 59 2.60 3.53 -4.17
C VAL A 59 1.99 4.28 -2.98
N LEU A 60 0.66 4.34 -2.88
CA LEU A 60 -0.02 4.96 -1.74
C LEU A 60 0.26 4.23 -0.43
N ASP A 61 0.26 2.89 -0.44
CA ASP A 61 0.59 2.07 0.74
C ASP A 61 2.04 2.26 1.19
N ALA A 62 2.97 2.35 0.24
CA ALA A 62 4.38 2.61 0.53
C ALA A 62 4.58 4.03 1.09
N ALA A 63 3.92 5.03 0.52
CA ALA A 63 3.98 6.42 1.00
C ALA A 63 3.37 6.56 2.39
N GLY A 64 2.20 5.96 2.64
CA GLY A 64 1.56 5.94 3.95
C GLY A 64 2.41 5.23 5.00
N GLY A 65 2.97 4.06 4.67
CA GLY A 65 3.88 3.34 5.56
C GLY A 65 5.15 4.11 5.88
N ALA A 66 5.74 4.81 4.90
CA ALA A 66 6.90 5.66 5.12
C ALA A 66 6.57 6.88 5.99
N TYR A 67 5.42 7.54 5.76
CA TYR A 67 4.96 8.67 6.57
C TYR A 67 4.78 8.28 8.03
N LEU A 68 4.05 7.19 8.31
CA LEU A 68 3.84 6.70 9.66
C LEU A 68 5.15 6.28 10.33
N THR A 69 6.10 5.71 9.57
CA THR A 69 7.42 5.36 10.10
C THR A 69 8.22 6.62 10.50
N LEU A 70 8.16 7.68 9.69
CA LEU A 70 8.80 8.97 9.99
C LEU A 70 8.13 9.64 11.21
N GLU A 71 6.82 9.55 11.32
CA GLU A 71 6.07 10.06 12.46
C GLU A 71 6.43 9.32 13.75
N GLN A 72 6.48 7.98 13.72
CA GLN A 72 6.96 7.16 14.85
C GLN A 72 8.39 7.50 15.27
N ALA A 73 9.28 7.74 14.30
CA ALA A 73 10.66 8.15 14.56
C ALA A 73 10.78 9.54 15.20
N THR A 74 9.95 10.49 14.77
CA THR A 74 10.06 11.91 15.16
C THR A 74 9.22 12.28 16.37
N LYS A 75 7.95 11.86 16.43
CA LYS A 75 7.02 12.18 17.52
C LYS A 75 7.15 11.23 18.70
N HIS A 76 7.13 9.92 18.43
CA HIS A 76 6.96 8.90 19.47
C HIS A 76 8.27 8.26 19.95
N LYS A 77 9.36 8.39 19.17
CA LYS A 77 10.69 7.78 19.43
C LYS A 77 10.61 6.27 19.75
N ARG A 78 9.59 5.61 19.21
CA ARG A 78 9.30 4.18 19.37
C ARG A 78 8.90 3.64 18.01
N PHE A 79 9.44 2.47 17.67
CA PHE A 79 9.16 1.80 16.41
C PHE A 79 8.27 0.59 16.67
N CYS A 80 7.18 0.47 15.92
CA CYS A 80 6.44 -0.78 15.88
C CYS A 80 7.12 -1.72 14.88
N SER A 81 7.59 -2.87 15.36
CA SER A 81 8.25 -3.89 14.53
C SER A 81 7.33 -4.38 13.41
N TRP A 82 6.03 -4.49 13.68
CA TRP A 82 5.04 -4.93 12.70
C TRP A 82 4.72 -3.87 11.65
N CYS A 83 4.61 -2.60 12.06
CA CYS A 83 4.44 -1.48 11.12
C CYS A 83 5.67 -1.34 10.21
N LEU A 84 6.88 -1.50 10.75
CA LEU A 84 8.10 -1.44 9.96
C LEU A 84 8.17 -2.59 8.95
N ALA A 85 7.80 -3.81 9.37
CA ALA A 85 7.73 -4.97 8.48
C ALA A 85 6.71 -4.74 7.33
N ALA A 86 5.53 -4.20 7.65
CA ALA A 86 4.51 -3.86 6.66
C ALA A 86 4.99 -2.76 5.69
N ALA A 87 5.64 -1.71 6.21
CA ALA A 87 6.19 -0.63 5.38
C ALA A 87 7.26 -1.14 4.41
N VAL A 88 8.17 -2.00 4.88
CA VAL A 88 9.19 -2.63 4.02
C VAL A 88 8.55 -3.50 2.94
N ALA A 89 7.53 -4.30 3.29
CA ALA A 89 6.81 -5.12 2.33
C ALA A 89 6.12 -4.27 1.24
N ASN A 90 5.47 -3.17 1.62
CA ASN A 90 4.81 -2.27 0.68
C ASN A 90 5.83 -1.59 -0.25
N ILE A 91 6.97 -1.14 0.27
CA ILE A 91 8.05 -0.55 -0.54
C ILE A 91 8.63 -1.60 -1.51
N ALA A 92 8.82 -2.83 -1.07
CA ALA A 92 9.34 -3.91 -1.90
C ALA A 92 8.37 -4.31 -3.04
N ALA A 93 7.06 -4.08 -2.86
CA ALA A 93 6.06 -4.36 -3.89
C ALA A 93 6.08 -3.33 -5.04
N VAL A 94 6.59 -2.11 -4.83
CA VAL A 94 6.66 -1.04 -5.85
C VAL A 94 7.40 -1.49 -7.13
N PRO A 95 8.65 -2.02 -7.08
CA PRO A 95 9.33 -2.47 -8.29
C PRO A 95 8.62 -3.60 -9.03
N MET A 96 7.79 -4.40 -8.34
CA MET A 96 7.09 -5.54 -8.94
C MET A 96 5.94 -5.09 -9.84
N VAL A 97 5.25 -3.99 -9.50
CA VAL A 97 4.08 -3.50 -10.26
C VAL A 97 4.44 -2.56 -11.41
N LEU A 98 5.65 -1.98 -11.39
CA LEU A 98 6.10 -0.98 -12.37
C LEU A 98 6.17 -1.47 -13.83
N PRO A 99 6.69 -2.67 -14.16
CA PRO A 99 6.77 -3.13 -15.55
C PRO A 99 5.39 -3.26 -16.19
N GLU A 100 4.44 -3.84 -15.45
CA GLU A 100 3.07 -4.05 -15.92
C GLU A 100 2.32 -2.73 -16.06
N ALA A 101 2.47 -1.82 -15.09
CA ALA A 101 1.90 -0.48 -15.16
C ALA A 101 2.43 0.34 -16.35
N ARG A 102 3.72 0.22 -16.69
CA ARG A 102 4.29 0.88 -17.87
C ARG A 102 3.72 0.38 -19.19
N VAL A 103 3.38 -0.91 -19.29
CA VAL A 103 2.73 -1.48 -20.47
C VAL A 103 1.29 -0.98 -20.56
N ALA A 104 0.56 -1.01 -19.45
CA ALA A 104 -0.81 -0.52 -19.37
C ALA A 104 -0.94 0.97 -19.68
N TRP A 105 -0.01 1.79 -19.18
CA TRP A 105 0.06 3.22 -19.47
C TRP A 105 0.24 3.48 -20.98
N ARG A 106 1.16 2.75 -21.62
CA ARG A 106 1.37 2.84 -23.07
C ARG A 106 0.15 2.38 -23.86
N ALA A 107 -0.53 1.32 -23.41
CA ALA A 107 -1.76 0.84 -24.05
C ALA A 107 -2.91 1.87 -23.96
N LEU A 108 -3.01 2.64 -22.87
CA LEU A 108 -3.97 3.75 -22.77
C LEU A 108 -3.61 4.91 -23.70
N LEU A 109 -2.33 5.32 -23.72
CA LEU A 109 -1.88 6.41 -24.60
C LEU A 109 -2.08 6.07 -26.08
N GLY A 110 -1.86 4.80 -26.47
CA GLY A 110 -2.08 4.33 -27.84
C GLY A 110 -3.56 4.12 -28.23
N ARG A 111 -4.49 4.17 -27.27
CA ARG A 111 -5.95 4.13 -27.54
C ARG A 111 -6.59 5.52 -27.64
N GLY A 112 -5.86 6.58 -27.30
CA GLY A 112 -6.33 7.96 -27.29
C GLY A 112 -5.87 8.82 -28.46
N GLY A 113 -5.10 8.26 -29.41
CA GLY A 113 -4.74 8.87 -30.69
C GLY A 113 -5.37 8.11 -31.85
#